data_AF-G9Y0J4-F1
#
_entry.id   AF-G9Y0J4-F1
#
_cell.length_a   1.000
_cell.length_b   1.000
_cell.length_c   1.000
_cell.angle_alpha   90.00
_cell.angle_beta   90.00
_cell.angle_gamma   90.00
#
_symmetry.space_group_name_H-M   'P 1'
#
loop_
_entity.id
_entity.type
_entity.pdbx_description
1 polymer ?
#
loop_
_entity_poly.entity_id
_entity_poly.type
_entity_poly.pdbx_seq_one_letter_code
_entity_poly.pdbx_strand_id
1 'polypeptide(L)' 'MNSRHLTGHAVDVVAYVGSDISWDMPLYQQIAQAFKQASAELSIPVEWGGDWKTLKDGPHFQLPFKEYQA' A
#
# COMPACT_ATOMS: atom_id res chain seq x y z
N MET A 1 19.36 -6.40 -5.92
CA MET A 1 18.03 -5.79 -6.12
C MET A 1 17.25 -5.98 -4.83
N ASN A 2 16.66 -4.93 -4.24
CA ASN A 2 16.02 -4.99 -2.92
C ASN A 2 14.59 -4.43 -3.01
N SER A 3 13.62 -5.26 -3.38
CA SER A 3 12.21 -4.88 -3.54
C SER A 3 11.29 -5.95 -2.96
N ARG A 4 10.25 -5.53 -2.23
CA ARG A 4 9.24 -6.42 -1.66
C ARG A 4 8.34 -7.08 -2.72
N HIS A 5 8.18 -6.45 -3.88
CA HIS A 5 7.47 -7.02 -5.02
C HIS A 5 8.11 -8.33 -5.50
N LEU A 6 9.44 -8.43 -5.47
CA LEU A 6 10.18 -9.62 -5.93
C LEU A 6 9.97 -10.85 -5.05
N THR A 7 9.55 -10.63 -3.80
CA THR A 7 9.39 -11.69 -2.80
C THR A 7 7.91 -11.96 -2.50
N GLY A 8 6.99 -11.32 -3.23
CA GLY A 8 5.55 -11.50 -3.07
C GLY A 8 4.95 -10.79 -1.85
N HIS A 9 5.67 -9.81 -1.28
CA HIS A 9 5.26 -9.12 -0.05
C HIS A 9 4.81 -7.67 -0.26
N ALA A 10 4.66 -7.25 -1.51
CA ALA A 10 4.11 -5.95 -1.86
C ALA A 10 3.14 -6.07 -3.03
N VAL A 11 2.24 -5.11 -3.11
CA VAL A 11 1.30 -4.93 -4.22
C VAL A 11 1.17 -3.44 -4.51
N ASP A 12 0.90 -3.13 -5.78
CA ASP A 12 0.47 -1.80 -6.19
C ASP A 12 -0.99 -1.86 -6.60
N VAL A 13 -1.76 -0.85 -6.21
CA VAL A 13 -3.18 -0.74 -6.54
C VAL A 13 -3.44 0.46 -7.44
N VAL A 14 -4.56 0.44 -8.16
CA VAL A 14 -5.04 1.58 -8.95
C VAL A 14 -6.44 1.96 -8.50
N ALA A 15 -6.69 3.26 -8.35
CA ALA A 15 -8.01 3.75 -7.96
C ALA A 15 -8.96 3.73 -9.18
N TYR A 16 -10.10 3.06 -9.02
CA TYR A 16 -11.20 3.10 -9.98
C TYR A 16 -12.29 4.06 -9.53
N VAL A 17 -12.72 4.94 -10.44
CA VAL A 17 -13.87 5.83 -10.29
C VAL A 17 -14.86 5.48 -11.39
N GLY A 18 -15.80 4.58 -11.07
CA GLY A 18 -16.64 3.95 -12.09
C GLY A 18 -15.82 3.05 -13.01
N SER A 19 -15.82 3.32 -14.31
CA SER A 19 -15.02 2.59 -15.31
C SER A 19 -13.62 3.18 -15.52
N ASP A 20 -13.36 4.38 -14.99
CA ASP A 20 -12.12 5.10 -15.24
C ASP A 20 -11.11 4.88 -14.12
N ILE A 21 -9.82 5.01 -14.45
CA ILE A 21 -8.73 5.00 -13.47
C ILE A 21 -8.35 6.44 -13.09
N SER A 22 -7.91 6.63 -11.85
CA SER A 22 -7.33 7.90 -11.39
C SER A 22 -6.05 7.66 -10.58
N TRP A 23 -5.15 8.64 -10.65
CA TRP A 23 -3.89 8.71 -9.90
C TRP A 23 -3.91 9.79 -8.81
N ASP A 24 -5.09 10.35 -8.52
CA ASP A 24 -5.24 11.43 -7.55
C ASP A 24 -4.99 10.94 -6.12
N MET A 25 -3.99 11.53 -5.45
CA MET A 25 -3.58 11.16 -4.10
C MET A 25 -4.72 11.06 -3.06
N PRO A 26 -5.76 11.92 -3.06
CA PRO A 26 -6.89 11.78 -2.14
C PRO A 26 -7.66 10.46 -2.27
N LEU A 27 -7.66 9.81 -3.44
CA LEU A 27 -8.28 8.49 -3.62
C LEU A 27 -7.42 7.40 -2.97
N TYR A 28 -6.09 7.47 -3.12
CA TYR A 28 -5.17 6.55 -2.47
C TYR A 28 -5.17 6.71 -0.95
N GLN A 29 -5.42 7.92 -0.43
CA GLN A 29 -5.66 8.12 1.02
C GLN A 29 -6.89 7.35 1.51
N GLN A 30 -7.99 7.34 0.73
CA GLN A 30 -9.19 6.55 1.07
C GLN A 30 -8.92 5.05 0.98
N ILE A 31 -8.23 4.59 -0.06
CA ILE A 31 -7.81 3.18 -0.16
C ILE A 31 -6.91 2.80 1.02
N ALA A 32 -5.96 3.65 1.39
CA ALA A 32 -5.07 3.42 2.52
C ALA A 32 -5.81 3.34 3.85
N GLN A 33 -6.90 4.10 4.04
CA GLN A 33 -7.76 3.95 5.22
C GLN A 33 -8.39 2.55 5.27
N ALA A 34 -8.86 2.02 4.14
CA ALA A 34 -9.41 0.66 4.08
C ALA A 34 -8.34 -0.41 4.35
N PHE A 35 -7.13 -0.29 3.77
CA PHE A 35 -6.01 -1.18 4.08
C PHE A 35 -5.62 -1.15 5.56
N LYS A 36 -5.56 0.04 6.17
CA LYS A 36 -5.25 0.22 7.59
C LYS A 36 -6.33 -0.35 8.50
N GLN A 37 -7.60 -0.22 8.13
CA GLN A 37 -8.71 -0.86 8.83
C GLN A 37 -8.56 -2.39 8.80
N ALA A 38 -8.40 -2.98 7.61
CA ALA A 38 -8.22 -4.43 7.46
C ALA A 38 -6.96 -4.93 8.18
N SER A 39 -5.87 -4.16 8.14
CA SER A 39 -4.63 -4.43 8.88
C SER A 39 -4.90 -4.57 10.39
N ALA A 40 -5.70 -3.67 10.97
CA ALA A 40 -6.09 -3.73 12.37
C ALA A 40 -7.01 -4.92 12.67
N GLU A 41 -8.04 -5.15 11.85
CA GLU A 41 -9.01 -6.24 12.02
C GLU A 41 -8.35 -7.62 11.95
N LEU A 42 -7.43 -7.81 11.01
CA LEU A 42 -6.74 -9.09 10.79
C LEU A 42 -5.46 -9.24 11.61
N SER A 43 -5.05 -8.18 12.32
CA SER A 43 -3.77 -8.13 13.04
C SER A 43 -2.56 -8.44 12.13
N ILE A 44 -2.59 -7.94 10.89
CA ILE A 44 -1.51 -8.08 9.91
C ILE A 44 -0.98 -6.68 9.61
N PRO A 45 0.27 -6.33 9.95
CA PRO A 45 0.80 -5.00 9.72
C PRO A 45 1.02 -4.75 8.23
N VAL A 46 0.66 -3.55 7.77
CA VAL A 46 0.86 -3.08 6.40
C VAL A 46 1.47 -1.68 6.41
N GLU A 47 2.48 -1.47 5.58
CA GLU A 47 3.05 -0.17 5.28
C GLU A 47 2.46 0.37 3.97
N TRP A 48 2.18 1.66 3.92
CA TRP A 48 1.69 2.35 2.74
C TRP A 48 2.72 3.37 2.23
N GLY A 49 2.99 3.38 0.93
CA GLY A 49 3.95 4.29 0.31
C GLY A 49 3.58 5.77 0.43
N GLY A 50 2.30 6.09 0.62
CA GLY A 50 1.84 7.45 0.88
C GLY A 50 2.28 8.04 2.22
N ASP A 51 2.67 7.18 3.17
CA ASP A 51 3.19 7.59 4.48
C ASP A 51 4.72 7.79 4.48
N TRP A 52 5.41 7.51 3.37
CA TRP A 52 6.85 7.72 3.28
C TRP A 52 7.23 9.20 3.45
N LYS A 53 8.42 9.45 4.01
CA LYS A 53 8.92 10.80 4.28
C LYS A 53 9.21 11.59 2.99
N THR A 54 9.64 10.90 1.95
CA THR A 54 10.01 11.46 0.64
C THR A 54 9.52 10.53 -0.44
N LEU A 55 9.27 11.06 -1.65
CA LEU A 55 8.82 10.26 -2.81
C LEU A 55 7.60 9.40 -2.47
N LYS A 56 6.57 10.05 -1.92
CA LYS A 56 5.32 9.39 -1.55
C LYS A 56 4.72 8.66 -2.74
N ASP A 57 4.34 7.40 -2.51
CA ASP A 57 3.84 6.50 -3.52
C ASP A 57 2.46 5.96 -3.12
N GLY A 58 1.40 6.56 -3.68
CA GLY A 58 0.02 6.24 -3.35
C GLY A 58 -0.38 4.79 -3.67
N PRO A 59 -0.04 4.26 -4.85
CA PRO A 59 -0.30 2.87 -5.23
C PRO A 59 0.31 1.79 -4.31
N HIS A 60 1.50 2.03 -3.75
CA HIS A 60 2.31 0.97 -3.15
C HIS A 60 1.92 0.59 -1.72
N PHE A 61 1.73 -0.70 -1.47
CA PHE A 61 1.54 -1.28 -0.14
C PHE A 61 2.47 -2.48 0.06
N GLN A 62 3.01 -2.65 1.27
CA GLN A 62 3.90 -3.76 1.57
C GLN A 62 3.79 -4.28 2.99
N LEU A 63 4.17 -5.54 3.19
CA LEU A 63 4.41 -6.09 4.52
C LEU A 63 5.78 -5.62 5.05
N PRO A 64 5.87 -5.16 6.31
CA PRO A 64 7.11 -4.62 6.86
C PRO A 64 8.21 -5.68 6.97
N PHE A 65 9.45 -5.25 6.70
CA PHE A 65 10.63 -6.13 6.69
C PHE A 65 10.92 -6.77 8.05
N LYS A 66 10.60 -6.08 9.15
CA LYS A 66 10.90 -6.54 10.50
C LYS A 66 10.07 -7.77 10.88
N GLU A 67 8.80 -7.77 10.52
CA GLU A 67 7.86 -8.86 10.81
C GLU A 67 7.86 -9.94 9.72
N TYR A 68 8.15 -9.58 8.46
CA TYR A 68 8.11 -10.49 7.31
C TYR A 68 9.44 -10.51 6.56
N GLN A 69 10.36 -11.36 7.03
CA GLN A 69 11.66 -11.59 6.39
C GLN A 69 11.51 -12.29 5.03
N ALA A 70 12.44 -12.03 4.11
CA ALA A 70 12.50 -12.63 2.79
C ALA A 70 13.95 -12.83 2.34
#